data_AF-A0A9E1SWA1-F1
#
_entry.id   AF-A0A9E1SWA1-F1
#
_cell.length_a   1.000
_cell.length_b   1.000
_cell.length_c   1.000
_cell.angle_alpha   90.00
_cell.angle_beta   90.00
_cell.angle_gamma   90.00
#
_symmetry.space_group_name_H-M   'P 1'
#
loop_
_entity.id
_entity.type
_entity.pdbx_description
1 polymer ?
#
loop_
_entity_poly.entity_id
_entity_poly.type
_entity_poly.pdbx_seq_one_letter_code
_entity_poly.pdbx_strand_id
1 'polypeptide(L)'
;MNMTTKIYAGFGGVLLLAVLVAVVGTYSLNEASGIFVKYRTLARQTNADGRIQANMLMTRIFAKNFVISATPENIDGVKERAARTLEMIEQSTRLTEDGAARKLLIEDLQNDLNSYVTQFDKVTEWQGERNVLVIDRLNVLGPKTEQALTQVMQ
;
A
#
# COMPACT_ATOMS: atom_id res chain seq x y z
N MET A 1 12.22 -70.31 -25.14
CA MET A 1 11.23 -69.21 -25.13
C MET A 1 10.74 -69.00 -26.55
N ASN A 2 9.44 -69.23 -26.79
CA ASN A 2 8.87 -69.15 -28.14
C ASN A 2 8.86 -67.69 -28.63
N MET A 3 8.94 -67.48 -29.95
CA MET A 3 9.07 -66.15 -30.57
C MET A 3 7.94 -65.20 -30.13
N THR A 4 6.73 -65.74 -29.96
CA THR A 4 5.55 -65.06 -29.44
C THR A 4 5.73 -64.46 -28.04
N THR A 5 6.39 -65.17 -27.12
CA THR A 5 6.64 -64.69 -25.75
C THR A 5 7.62 -63.51 -25.72
N LYS A 6 8.62 -63.50 -26.61
CA LYS A 6 9.58 -62.38 -26.76
C LYS A 6 8.89 -61.10 -27.22
N ILE A 7 7.95 -61.22 -28.15
CA ILE A 7 7.18 -60.09 -28.69
C ILE A 7 6.25 -59.51 -27.61
N TYR A 8 5.49 -60.35 -26.91
CA TYR A 8 4.60 -59.87 -25.84
C TYR A 8 5.37 -59.26 -24.66
N ALA A 9 6.54 -59.80 -24.29
CA ALA A 9 7.39 -59.23 -23.25
C ALA A 9 7.92 -57.83 -23.64
N GLY A 10 8.39 -57.67 -24.87
CA GLY A 10 8.83 -56.36 -25.39
C GLY A 10 7.69 -55.34 -25.43
N PHE A 11 6.52 -55.76 -25.94
CA PHE A 11 5.32 -54.91 -25.97
C PHE A 11 4.85 -54.53 -24.56
N GLY A 12 4.84 -55.47 -23.62
CA GLY A 12 4.52 -55.21 -22.22
C GLY A 12 5.48 -54.23 -21.56
N GLY A 13 6.79 -54.34 -21.87
CA GLY A 13 7.80 -53.38 -21.40
C GLY A 13 7.57 -51.96 -21.92
N VAL A 14 7.22 -51.81 -23.20
CA VAL A 14 6.89 -50.50 -23.80
C VAL A 14 5.62 -49.92 -23.18
N LEU A 15 4.58 -50.72 -22.97
CA LEU A 15 3.35 -50.28 -22.30
C LEU A 15 3.61 -49.84 -20.85
N LEU A 16 4.44 -50.59 -20.11
CA LEU A 16 4.81 -50.25 -18.73
C LEU A 16 5.56 -48.91 -18.68
N LEU A 17 6.50 -48.69 -19.60
CA LEU A 17 7.18 -47.39 -19.75
C LEU A 17 6.19 -46.26 -20.08
N ALA A 18 5.24 -46.50 -20.98
CA ALA A 18 4.23 -45.50 -21.34
C ALA A 18 3.36 -45.11 -20.14
N VAL A 19 2.95 -46.08 -19.30
CA VAL A 19 2.21 -45.83 -18.06
C VAL A 19 3.04 -45.02 -17.07
N LEU A 20 4.32 -45.37 -16.89
CA LEU A 20 5.21 -44.61 -16.00
C LEU A 20 5.37 -43.16 -16.44
N VAL A 21 5.57 -42.91 -17.74
CA VAL A 21 5.67 -41.55 -18.30
C VAL A 21 4.35 -40.80 -18.12
N ALA A 22 3.20 -41.44 -18.32
CA ALA A 22 1.90 -40.81 -18.12
C ALA A 22 1.67 -40.39 -16.66
N VAL A 23 2.05 -41.24 -15.71
CA VAL A 23 1.97 -40.96 -14.27
C VAL A 23 2.87 -39.78 -13.90
N VAL A 24 4.16 -39.85 -14.26
CA VAL A 24 5.14 -38.77 -13.98
C VAL A 24 4.71 -37.47 -14.64
N GLY A 25 4.26 -37.51 -15.90
CA GLY A 25 3.78 -36.34 -16.63
C GLY A 25 2.59 -35.67 -15.94
N THR A 26 1.64 -36.46 -15.43
CA THR A 26 0.48 -35.92 -14.72
C THR A 26 0.86 -35.27 -13.39
N TYR A 27 1.74 -35.91 -12.60
CA TYR A 27 2.25 -35.31 -11.37
C TYR A 27 3.00 -34.00 -11.62
N SER A 28 3.88 -33.98 -12.63
CA SER A 28 4.66 -32.80 -12.99
C SER A 28 3.79 -31.63 -13.47
N LEU A 29 2.75 -31.91 -14.27
CA LEU A 29 1.80 -30.89 -14.73
C LEU A 29 0.99 -30.28 -13.58
N ASN A 30 0.55 -31.10 -12.63
CA ASN A 30 -0.19 -30.62 -11.46
C ASN A 30 0.68 -29.75 -10.56
N GLU A 31 1.93 -30.15 -10.32
CA GLU A 31 2.90 -29.36 -9.55
C GLU A 31 3.21 -28.02 -10.25
N ALA A 32 3.48 -28.05 -11.55
CA ALA A 32 3.72 -26.84 -12.33
C ALA A 32 2.51 -25.89 -12.28
N SER A 33 1.29 -26.41 -12.40
CA SER A 33 0.06 -25.63 -12.28
C SER A 33 -0.04 -24.92 -10.92
N GLY A 34 0.24 -25.63 -9.83
CA GLY A 34 0.26 -25.05 -8.48
C GLY A 34 1.27 -23.91 -8.32
N ILE A 35 2.48 -24.06 -8.90
CA ILE A 35 3.51 -23.01 -8.89
C ILE A 35 3.02 -21.75 -9.63
N PHE A 36 2.36 -21.90 -10.79
CA PHE A 36 1.82 -20.75 -11.54
C PHE A 36 0.73 -20.01 -10.76
N VAL A 37 -0.16 -20.72 -10.06
CA VAL A 37 -1.21 -20.11 -9.22
C VAL A 37 -0.59 -19.33 -8.07
N LYS A 38 0.40 -19.92 -7.39
CA LYS A 38 1.12 -19.26 -6.29
C LYS A 38 1.86 -18.01 -6.77
N TYR A 39 2.61 -18.12 -7.87
CA TYR A 39 3.32 -16.98 -8.45
C TYR A 39 2.37 -15.86 -8.86
N ARG A 40 1.25 -16.18 -9.53
CA ARG A 40 0.23 -15.19 -9.91
C ARG A 40 -0.34 -14.47 -8.69
N THR A 41 -0.60 -15.19 -7.61
CA THR A 41 -1.11 -14.63 -6.36
C THR A 41 -0.10 -13.67 -5.74
N LEU A 42 1.15 -14.10 -5.61
CA LEU A 42 2.24 -13.26 -5.09
C LEU A 42 2.45 -12.00 -5.95
N ALA A 43 2.50 -12.14 -7.28
CA ALA A 43 2.67 -11.00 -8.19
C ALA A 43 1.52 -9.98 -8.05
N ARG A 44 0.28 -10.43 -7.88
CA ARG A 44 -0.87 -9.53 -7.66
C ARG A 44 -0.77 -8.84 -6.31
N GLN A 45 -0.36 -9.54 -5.25
CA GLN A 45 -0.14 -8.96 -3.93
C GLN A 45 0.99 -7.93 -3.95
N THR A 46 2.14 -8.24 -4.55
CA THR A 46 3.26 -7.30 -4.70
C THR A 46 2.86 -6.05 -5.47
N ASN A 47 2.09 -6.19 -6.54
CA ASN A 47 1.58 -5.04 -7.29
C ASN A 47 0.58 -4.20 -6.48
N ALA A 48 -0.28 -4.82 -5.68
CA ALA A 48 -1.18 -4.11 -4.77
C ALA A 48 -0.37 -3.30 -3.73
N ASP A 49 0.67 -3.90 -3.16
CA ASP A 49 1.54 -3.24 -2.19
C ASP A 49 2.29 -2.06 -2.78
N GLY A 50 2.81 -2.20 -3.99
CA GLY A 50 3.45 -1.09 -4.70
C GLY A 50 2.50 0.09 -4.91
N ARG A 51 1.22 -0.18 -5.21
CA ARG A 51 0.20 0.88 -5.39
C ARG A 51 -0.17 1.56 -4.07
N ILE A 52 -0.30 0.78 -2.99
CA ILE A 52 -0.53 1.31 -1.64
C ILE A 52 0.63 2.21 -1.22
N GLN A 53 1.88 1.74 -1.37
CA GLN A 53 3.07 2.53 -1.04
C GLN A 53 3.17 3.81 -1.86
N ALA A 54 2.90 3.75 -3.16
CA ALA A 54 2.94 4.93 -4.03
C ALA A 54 1.90 5.99 -3.62
N ASN A 55 0.67 5.58 -3.27
CA ASN A 55 -0.35 6.54 -2.82
C ASN A 55 -0.03 7.09 -1.44
N MET A 56 0.48 6.26 -0.51
CA MET A 56 0.91 6.73 0.80
C MET A 56 2.07 7.73 0.69
N LEU A 57 3.02 7.51 -0.22
CA LEU A 57 4.09 8.47 -0.50
C LEU A 57 3.51 9.80 -0.99
N MET A 58 2.47 9.74 -1.83
CA MET A 58 1.81 10.93 -2.33
C MET A 58 1.08 11.70 -1.22
N THR A 59 0.40 10.99 -0.30
CA THR A 59 -0.15 11.57 0.94
C THR A 59 0.93 12.33 1.72
N ARG A 60 2.10 11.72 1.92
CA ARG A 60 3.22 12.34 2.64
C ARG A 60 3.80 13.55 1.91
N ILE A 61 3.82 13.55 0.57
CA ILE A 61 4.26 14.70 -0.21
C ILE A 61 3.32 15.89 -0.01
N PHE A 62 1.99 15.68 -0.07
CA PHE A 62 1.04 16.76 0.20
C PHE A 62 1.14 17.27 1.64
N ALA A 63 1.33 16.38 2.62
CA ALA A 63 1.51 16.79 4.01
C ALA A 63 2.81 17.61 4.20
N LYS A 64 3.91 17.20 3.54
CA LYS A 64 5.16 17.97 3.52
C LYS A 64 4.96 19.32 2.84
N ASN A 65 4.24 19.36 1.73
CA ASN A 65 3.96 20.61 1.02
C ASN A 65 3.09 21.54 1.86
N PHE A 66 2.15 21.01 2.65
CA PHE A 66 1.39 21.80 3.62
C PHE A 66 2.29 22.50 4.64
N VAL A 67 3.31 21.80 5.16
CA VAL A 67 4.28 22.40 6.09
C VAL A 67 5.07 23.54 5.43
N ILE A 68 5.38 23.42 4.14
CA ILE A 68 6.07 24.48 3.37
C ILE A 68 5.10 25.63 3.05
N SER A 69 3.88 25.31 2.66
CA SER A 69 2.84 26.23 2.22
C SER A 69 1.47 25.70 2.65
N ALA A 70 0.91 26.35 3.66
CA ALA A 70 -0.34 25.96 4.31
C ALA A 70 -1.57 26.33 3.47
N THR A 71 -1.70 25.74 2.29
CA THR A 71 -2.82 25.99 1.37
C THR A 71 -3.90 24.91 1.48
N PRO A 72 -5.17 25.24 1.17
CA PRO A 72 -6.26 24.26 1.12
C PRO A 72 -5.98 23.09 0.19
N GLU A 73 -5.33 23.32 -0.95
CA GLU A 73 -5.04 22.28 -1.95
C GLU A 73 -4.11 21.20 -1.37
N ASN A 74 -3.17 21.58 -0.50
CA ASN A 74 -2.31 20.61 0.16
C ASN A 74 -3.06 19.81 1.24
N ILE A 75 -4.02 20.41 1.94
CA ILE A 75 -4.89 19.70 2.89
C ILE A 75 -5.75 18.68 2.14
N ASP A 76 -6.40 19.11 1.07
CA ASP A 76 -7.26 18.26 0.25
C ASP A 76 -6.46 17.12 -0.39
N GLY A 77 -5.25 17.40 -0.87
CA GLY A 77 -4.34 16.39 -1.41
C GLY A 77 -3.96 15.32 -0.40
N VAL A 78 -3.76 15.66 0.89
CA VAL A 78 -3.54 14.66 1.95
C VAL A 78 -4.78 13.78 2.11
N LYS A 79 -5.96 14.39 2.24
CA LYS A 79 -7.23 13.69 2.49
C LYS A 79 -7.59 12.75 1.35
N GLU A 80 -7.51 13.24 0.12
CA GLU A 80 -7.82 12.45 -1.08
C GLU A 80 -6.87 11.25 -1.22
N ARG A 81 -5.56 11.46 -1.08
CA ARG A 81 -4.58 10.39 -1.24
C ARG A 81 -4.64 9.39 -0.09
N ALA A 82 -4.91 9.83 1.13
CA ALA A 82 -5.15 8.93 2.26
C ALA A 82 -6.39 8.07 2.04
N ALA A 83 -7.52 8.66 1.60
CA ALA A 83 -8.75 7.92 1.30
C ALA A 83 -8.51 6.85 0.21
N ARG A 84 -7.88 7.22 -0.91
CA ARG A 84 -7.51 6.26 -1.96
C ARG A 84 -6.57 5.16 -1.45
N THR A 85 -5.67 5.48 -0.53
CA THR A 85 -4.77 4.48 0.06
C THR A 85 -5.55 3.49 0.91
N LEU A 86 -6.51 3.96 1.73
CA LEU A 86 -7.40 3.10 2.53
C LEU A 86 -8.24 2.17 1.64
N GLU A 87 -8.79 2.67 0.54
CA GLU A 87 -9.52 1.84 -0.43
C GLU A 87 -8.63 0.73 -1.03
N MET A 88 -7.37 1.04 -1.34
CA MET A 88 -6.42 0.06 -1.86
C MET A 88 -6.03 -1.00 -0.82
N ILE A 89 -5.89 -0.61 0.45
CA ILE A 89 -5.65 -1.53 1.57
C ILE A 89 -6.83 -2.51 1.70
N GLU A 90 -8.06 -2.02 1.66
CA GLU A 90 -9.27 -2.85 1.72
C GLU A 90 -9.33 -3.84 0.54
N GLN A 91 -9.01 -3.37 -0.67
CA GLN A 91 -8.91 -4.24 -1.86
C GLN A 91 -7.81 -5.30 -1.72
N SER A 92 -6.65 -4.96 -1.16
CA SER A 92 -5.54 -5.90 -0.90
C SER A 92 -5.91 -6.97 0.12
N THR A 93 -6.73 -6.62 1.11
CA THR A 93 -7.27 -7.56 2.11
C THR A 93 -8.08 -8.67 1.45
N ARG A 94 -8.92 -8.32 0.47
CA ARG A 94 -9.75 -9.27 -0.30
C ARG A 94 -8.93 -10.23 -1.18
N LEU A 95 -7.69 -9.87 -1.54
CA LEU A 95 -6.77 -10.71 -2.30
C LEU A 95 -5.98 -11.69 -1.43
N THR A 96 -6.13 -11.62 -0.10
CA THR A 96 -5.37 -12.42 0.86
C THR A 96 -6.25 -13.57 1.35
N GLU A 97 -6.15 -14.74 0.71
CA GLU A 97 -6.94 -15.90 1.13
C GLU A 97 -6.37 -16.59 2.39
N ASP A 98 -5.07 -16.51 2.71
CA ASP A 98 -4.49 -17.49 3.64
C ASP A 98 -3.27 -17.05 4.49
N GLY A 99 -3.24 -15.81 4.98
CA GLY A 99 -2.15 -15.34 5.85
C GLY A 99 -2.63 -14.51 7.02
N ALA A 100 -2.76 -15.10 8.21
CA ALA A 100 -3.08 -14.37 9.44
C ALA A 100 -2.08 -13.22 9.68
N ALA A 101 -0.79 -13.46 9.47
CA ALA A 101 0.25 -12.44 9.58
C ALA A 101 0.07 -11.29 8.57
N ARG A 102 -0.35 -11.60 7.34
CA ARG A 102 -0.59 -10.62 6.29
C ARG A 102 -1.81 -9.75 6.59
N LYS A 103 -2.87 -10.34 7.14
CA LYS A 103 -4.07 -9.61 7.58
C LYS A 103 -3.74 -8.62 8.70
N LEU A 104 -3.00 -9.05 9.71
CA LEU A 104 -2.55 -8.17 10.81
C LEU A 104 -1.74 -6.98 10.28
N LEU A 105 -0.77 -7.20 9.38
CA LEU A 105 0.01 -6.10 8.79
C LEU A 105 -0.84 -5.09 8.00
N ILE A 106 -1.88 -5.56 7.33
CA ILE A 106 -2.82 -4.71 6.58
C ILE A 106 -3.70 -3.91 7.55
N GLU A 107 -4.19 -4.53 8.61
CA GLU A 107 -4.97 -3.87 9.66
C GLU A 107 -4.15 -2.80 10.39
N ASP A 108 -2.90 -3.10 10.75
CA ASP A 108 -1.97 -2.14 11.35
C ASP A 108 -1.74 -0.95 10.41
N LEU A 109 -1.51 -1.19 9.13
CA LEU A 109 -1.32 -0.13 8.14
C LEU A 109 -2.55 0.79 8.01
N GLN A 110 -3.75 0.21 8.08
CA GLN A 110 -5.01 0.96 8.07
C GLN A 110 -5.13 1.84 9.31
N ASN A 111 -4.83 1.29 10.50
CA ASN A 111 -4.87 2.02 11.77
C ASN A 111 -3.85 3.16 11.81
N ASP A 112 -2.63 2.91 11.36
CA ASP A 112 -1.55 3.90 11.28
C ASP A 112 -1.91 5.05 10.35
N LEU A 113 -2.49 4.75 9.18
CA LEU A 113 -2.94 5.78 8.24
C LEU A 113 -4.09 6.62 8.80
N ASN A 114 -5.07 6.00 9.45
CA ASN A 114 -6.16 6.73 10.11
C ASN A 114 -5.63 7.65 11.22
N SER A 115 -4.69 7.15 12.03
CA SER A 115 -4.02 7.94 13.06
C SER A 115 -3.25 9.10 12.44
N TYR A 116 -2.50 8.86 11.35
CA TYR A 116 -1.76 9.87 10.61
C TYR A 116 -2.66 11.02 10.13
N VAL A 117 -3.79 10.70 9.49
CA VAL A 117 -4.75 11.71 9.01
C VAL A 117 -5.35 12.49 10.18
N THR A 118 -5.70 11.81 11.26
CA THR A 118 -6.25 12.44 12.47
C THR A 118 -5.26 13.43 13.10
N GLN A 119 -3.97 13.07 13.19
CA GLN A 119 -2.97 14.00 13.70
C GLN A 119 -2.68 15.13 12.72
N PHE A 120 -2.73 14.86 11.41
CA PHE A 120 -2.57 15.90 10.39
C PHE A 120 -3.68 16.95 10.50
N ASP A 121 -4.94 16.56 10.73
CA ASP A 121 -6.04 17.51 10.94
C ASP A 121 -5.76 18.46 12.10
N LYS A 122 -5.20 17.99 13.23
CA LYS A 122 -4.77 18.87 14.34
C LYS A 122 -3.68 19.86 13.93
N VAL A 123 -2.72 19.43 13.10
CA VAL A 123 -1.69 20.32 12.58
C VAL A 123 -2.32 21.41 11.72
N THR A 124 -3.35 21.09 10.93
CA THR A 124 -4.08 22.10 10.13
C THR A 124 -4.88 23.06 11.00
N GLU A 125 -5.45 22.59 12.11
CA GLU A 125 -6.15 23.43 13.10
C GLU A 125 -5.20 24.42 13.77
N TRP A 126 -4.08 23.95 14.33
CA TRP A 126 -3.07 24.82 14.96
C TRP A 126 -2.45 25.81 13.97
N GLN A 127 -2.31 25.41 12.70
CA GLN A 127 -1.89 26.29 11.62
C GLN A 127 -2.90 27.43 11.39
N GLY A 128 -4.20 27.13 11.47
CA GLY A 128 -5.28 28.13 11.42
C GLY A 128 -5.24 29.08 12.62
N GLU A 129 -5.12 28.56 13.84
CA GLU A 129 -5.00 29.36 15.06
C GLU A 129 -3.81 30.31 14.99
N ARG A 130 -2.64 29.81 14.53
CA ARG A 130 -1.46 30.64 14.34
C ARG A 130 -1.70 31.78 13.36
N ASN A 131 -2.39 31.52 12.25
CA ASN A 131 -2.68 32.56 11.26
C ASN A 131 -3.55 33.67 11.87
N VAL A 132 -4.56 33.33 12.66
CA VAL A 132 -5.38 34.31 13.40
C VAL A 132 -4.53 35.14 14.37
N LEU A 133 -3.66 34.49 15.15
CA LEU A 133 -2.78 35.20 16.09
C LEU A 133 -1.81 36.14 15.38
N VAL A 134 -1.24 35.74 14.25
CA VAL A 134 -0.30 36.57 13.50
C VAL A 134 -1.04 37.72 12.81
N ILE A 135 -2.07 37.42 12.04
CA ILE A 135 -2.74 38.39 11.16
C ILE A 135 -3.62 39.35 11.97
N ASP A 136 -4.43 38.84 12.89
CA ASP A 136 -5.46 39.65 13.56
C ASP A 136 -4.98 40.23 14.91
N ARG A 137 -3.82 39.81 15.41
CA ARG A 137 -3.24 40.32 16.65
C ARG A 137 -1.87 40.92 16.42
N LEU A 138 -0.86 40.13 16.08
CA LEU A 138 0.53 40.63 16.03
C LEU A 138 0.72 41.69 14.95
N ASN A 139 0.17 41.49 13.75
CA ASN A 139 0.25 42.47 12.66
C ASN A 139 -0.53 43.75 12.92
N VAL A 140 -1.49 43.74 13.87
CA VAL A 140 -2.27 44.92 14.27
C VAL A 140 -1.63 45.63 15.47
N LEU A 141 -1.19 44.88 16.48
CA LEU A 141 -0.64 45.39 17.72
C LEU A 141 0.83 45.79 17.61
N GLY A 142 1.60 45.11 16.75
CA GLY A 142 3.01 45.39 16.50
C GLY A 142 3.24 46.85 16.06
N PRO A 143 2.61 47.30 14.97
CA PRO A 143 2.73 48.69 14.52
C PRO A 143 2.24 49.71 15.55
N LYS A 144 1.16 49.40 16.29
CA LYS A 144 0.67 50.30 17.36
C LYS A 144 1.68 50.45 18.49
N THR A 145 2.31 49.35 18.89
CA THR A 145 3.35 49.34 19.94
C THR A 145 4.57 50.12 19.49
N GLU A 146 5.01 49.93 18.24
CA GLU A 146 6.10 50.68 17.65
C GLU A 146 5.82 52.19 17.65
N GLN A 147 4.66 52.61 17.14
CA GLN A 147 4.24 54.02 17.14
C GLN A 147 4.21 54.65 18.54
N ALA A 148 3.67 53.92 19.52
CA ALA A 148 3.63 54.38 20.90
C ALA A 148 5.04 54.54 21.49
N LEU A 149 5.97 53.64 21.18
CA LEU A 149 7.35 53.75 21.61
C LEU A 149 8.04 54.98 20.98
N THR A 150 7.85 55.20 19.68
CA THR A 150 8.41 56.36 18.97
C THR A 150 7.94 57.67 19.56
N GLN A 151 6.66 57.77 19.96
CA GLN A 151 6.12 58.97 20.59
C GLN A 151 6.74 59.28 21.95
N VAL A 152 7.18 58.28 22.71
CA VAL A 152 7.85 58.46 24.01
C VAL A 152 9.32 58.85 23.84
N MET A 153 9.94 58.48 22.71
CA MET A 153 11.35 58.78 22.42
C MET A 153 11.59 60.15 21.76
N GLN A 154 10.53 60.85 21.34
CA GLN A 154 10.55 62.22 20.82
C GLN A 154 10.19 63.22 21.93
#